data_AF-A0A1B8VUT6-F1
#
_entry.id   AF-A0A1B8VUT6-F1
#
_cell.length_a   1.000
_cell.length_b   1.000
_cell.length_c   1.000
_cell.angle_alpha   90.00
_cell.angle_beta   90.00
_cell.angle_gamma   90.00
#
_symmetry.space_group_name_H-M   'P 1'
#
loop_
_entity.id
_entity.type
_entity.pdbx_description
1 polymer ?
#
loop_
_entity_poly.entity_id
_entity_poly.type
_entity_poly.pdbx_seq_one_letter_code
_entity_poly.pdbx_strand_id
1 'polypeptide(L)' 'MIHFKVVNHLLCVGQIEILGVSSASMLQVGDTDTVSLYSMFDTPPESVIVGPLAPFPLPGQSSEAIGE' A
#
# COMPACT_ATOMS: atom_id res chain seq x y z
N MET A 1 27.11 35.88 -21.70
CA MET A 1 25.94 35.97 -20.79
C MET A 1 25.60 34.57 -20.33
N ILE A 2 25.57 34.34 -19.02
CA ILE A 2 25.25 33.03 -18.45
C ILE A 2 23.74 32.97 -18.26
N HIS A 3 23.07 32.07 -18.98
CA HIS A 3 21.63 31.85 -18.85
C HIS A 3 21.43 30.77 -17.78
N PHE A 4 20.99 31.17 -16.60
CA PHE A 4 20.68 30.24 -15.50
C PHE A 4 19.17 30.04 -15.41
N LYS A 5 18.70 28.86 -15.85
CA LYS A 5 17.28 28.49 -15.83
C LYS A 5 17.04 27.54 -14.66
N VAL A 6 16.31 28.01 -13.65
CA VAL A 6 15.84 27.17 -12.54
C VAL A 6 14.39 26.78 -12.82
N VAL A 7 14.14 25.48 -12.95
CA VAL A 7 12.78 24.93 -13.02
C VAL A 7 12.51 24.25 -11.70
N ASN A 8 11.71 24.88 -10.85
CA ASN A 8 11.18 24.25 -9.66
C ASN A 8 9.82 23.64 -10.03
N HIS A 9 9.67 22.32 -9.98
CA HIS A 9 8.46 21.60 -10.36
C HIS A 9 7.33 21.68 -9.30
N LEU A 10 7.47 22.55 -8.30
CA LEU A 10 6.47 22.91 -7.28
C LEU A 10 5.93 21.75 -6.41
N LEU A 11 6.55 20.56 -6.42
CA LEU A 11 6.16 19.50 -5.50
C LEU A 11 6.71 19.79 -4.08
N CYS A 12 6.04 20.70 -3.38
CA CYS A 12 6.36 21.08 -2.00
C CYS A 12 5.47 20.30 -1.03
N VAL A 13 5.96 19.16 -0.58
CA VAL A 13 5.27 18.35 0.44
C VAL A 13 5.63 18.89 1.81
N GLY A 14 4.70 19.57 2.47
CA GLY A 14 4.91 20.17 3.79
C GLY A 14 5.03 19.13 4.91
N GLN A 15 3.93 18.47 5.25
CA GLN A 15 3.91 17.40 6.24
C GLN A 15 2.93 16.31 5.80
N ILE A 16 3.37 15.05 5.91
CA ILE A 16 2.50 13.88 5.76
C ILE A 16 2.59 13.10 7.07
N GLU A 17 1.44 12.92 7.72
CA GLU A 17 1.31 12.11 8.93
C GLU A 17 0.46 10.89 8.62
N ILE A 18 1.01 9.69 8.86
CA ILE A 18 0.37 8.42 8.56
C ILE A 18 0.31 7.60 9.85
N LEU A 19 -0.90 7.33 10.32
CA LEU A 19 -1.14 6.57 11.56
C LEU A 19 -1.05 5.05 11.36
N GLY A 20 -1.24 4.57 10.12
CA GLY A 20 -1.13 3.16 9.77
C GLY A 20 -1.38 2.95 8.28
N VAL A 21 -0.81 1.87 7.75
CA VAL A 21 -1.00 1.44 6.36
C VAL A 21 -1.44 -0.03 6.36
N SER A 22 -2.23 -0.46 5.38
CA SER A 22 -2.63 -1.87 5.24
C SER A 22 -1.45 -2.72 4.73
N SER A 23 -1.56 -4.05 4.79
CA SER A 23 -0.53 -4.98 4.30
C SER A 23 -0.23 -4.84 2.80
N ALA A 24 -1.19 -4.32 2.02
CA ALA A 24 -1.06 -4.04 0.60
C ALA A 24 -1.47 -2.58 0.34
N SER A 25 -0.52 -1.65 0.50
CA SER A 25 -0.77 -0.22 0.32
C SER A 25 0.43 0.49 -0.29
N MET A 26 0.15 1.58 -1.01
CA MET A 26 1.14 2.44 -1.62
C MET A 26 0.77 3.89 -1.33
N LEU A 27 1.66 4.63 -0.68
CA LEU A 27 1.61 6.09 -0.63
C LEU A 27 2.62 6.64 -1.61
N GLN A 28 2.15 7.44 -2.57
CA GLN A 28 2.99 8.04 -3.59
C GLN A 28 2.82 9.56 -3.61
N VAL A 29 3.93 10.28 -3.80
CA VAL A 29 3.94 11.73 -4.01
C VAL A 29 4.76 12.05 -5.25
N GLY A 30 4.15 12.80 -6.17
CA GLY A 30 4.71 13.03 -7.50
C GLY A 30 4.14 12.05 -8.52
N ASP A 31 4.67 12.09 -9.73
CA ASP A 31 4.03 11.52 -10.90
C ASP A 31 4.40 10.04 -11.09
N THR A 32 3.51 9.24 -11.68
CA THR A 32 3.81 7.88 -12.13
C THR A 32 3.00 7.54 -13.35
N ASP A 33 3.66 6.96 -14.35
CA ASP A 33 3.03 6.60 -15.63
C ASP A 33 2.17 5.35 -15.50
N THR A 34 2.58 4.36 -14.69
CA THR A 34 1.82 3.13 -14.48
C THR A 34 2.17 2.50 -13.14
N VAL A 35 1.14 2.10 -12.38
CA VAL A 35 1.27 1.23 -11.20
C VAL A 35 0.64 -0.11 -11.54
N SER A 36 1.42 -1.19 -11.49
CA SER A 36 0.92 -2.55 -11.69
C SER A 36 1.00 -3.31 -10.37
N LEU A 37 -0.15 -3.73 -9.85
CA LEU A 37 -0.24 -4.57 -8.66
C LEU A 37 -0.56 -5.99 -9.09
N TYR A 38 0.23 -6.93 -8.60
CA TYR A 38 0.00 -8.36 -8.79
C TYR A 38 -0.22 -9.00 -7.43
N SER A 39 -1.29 -9.76 -7.30
CA SER A 39 -1.46 -10.71 -6.21
C SER A 39 -1.54 -12.08 -6.86
N MET A 40 -0.57 -12.94 -6.54
CA MET A 40 -0.53 -14.30 -7.04
C MET A 40 -0.89 -15.21 -5.87
N PHE A 41 -2.04 -15.86 -5.97
CA PHE A 41 -2.36 -16.97 -5.10
C PHE A 41 -1.56 -18.18 -5.59
N ASP A 42 -0.61 -18.64 -4.77
CA ASP A 42 0.20 -19.83 -5.05
C ASP A 42 -0.48 -21.13 -4.56
N THR A 43 -1.71 -21.02 -4.04
CA THR A 43 -2.49 -22.16 -3.60
C THR A 43 -3.29 -22.75 -4.76
N PRO A 44 -3.16 -24.06 -5.03
CA PRO A 44 -3.97 -24.74 -6.03
C PRO A 44 -5.48 -24.59 -5.71
N PRO A 45 -6.37 -24.58 -6.71
CA PRO A 45 -7.79 -24.31 -6.53
C PRO A 45 -8.49 -25.28 -5.56
N GLU A 46 -7.92 -26.47 -5.37
CA GLU A 46 -8.40 -27.48 -4.41
C GLU A 46 -8.06 -27.16 -2.94
N SER A 47 -7.10 -26.26 -2.68
CA SER A 47 -6.71 -25.83 -1.33
C SER A 47 -7.29 -24.46 -0.92
N VAL A 48 -8.14 -23.86 -1.76
CA VAL A 48 -8.96 -22.70 -1.37
C VAL A 48 -10.05 -23.19 -0.42
N ILE A 49 -9.75 -23.25 0.86
CA ILE A 49 -10.78 -23.35 1.89
C ILE A 49 -11.46 -21.97 1.91
N VAL A 50 -12.62 -21.84 1.26
CA VAL A 50 -13.49 -20.67 1.40
C VAL A 50 -14.03 -20.69 2.84
N GLY A 51 -13.19 -20.29 3.79
CA GLY A 51 -13.65 -19.89 5.11
C GLY A 51 -14.49 -18.61 4.96
N PRO A 52 -15.55 -18.43 5.76
CA PRO A 52 -16.23 -17.14 5.83
C PRO A 52 -15.18 -16.06 6.07
N LEU A 53 -15.16 -15.01 5.24
CA LEU A 53 -14.28 -13.86 5.44
C LEU A 53 -14.54 -13.34 6.86
N ALA A 54 -13.65 -13.66 7.80
CA ALA A 54 -13.83 -13.24 9.18
C ALA A 54 -13.79 -11.70 9.17
N PRO A 55 -14.77 -11.02 9.81
CA PRO A 55 -14.72 -9.57 9.93
C PRO A 55 -13.39 -9.15 10.54
N PHE A 56 -12.80 -8.06 10.05
CA PHE A 56 -11.58 -7.50 10.65
C PHE A 56 -11.78 -7.35 12.16
N PRO A 57 -10.85 -7.87 12.99
CA PRO A 57 -10.95 -7.70 14.42
C PRO A 57 -10.88 -6.21 14.77
N LEU A 58 -11.65 -5.83 15.79
CA LEU A 58 -11.65 -4.47 16.32
C LEU A 58 -10.22 -4.09 16.75
N PRO A 59 -9.80 -2.83 16.57
CA PRO A 59 -8.45 -2.40 16.95
C PRO A 59 -8.21 -2.69 18.44
N GLY A 60 -7.27 -3.59 18.73
CA GLY A 60 -6.91 -4.05 20.08
C GLY A 60 -6.94 -5.56 20.32
N GLN A 61 -7.48 -6.36 19.39
CA GLN A 61 -7.45 -7.83 19.46
C GLN A 61 -6.61 -8.42 18.32
N SER A 62 -5.28 -8.31 18.40
CA SER A 62 -4.34 -8.91 17.45
C SER A 62 -3.60 -10.11 18.05
N SER A 63 -4.22 -10.82 19.00
CA SER A 63 -3.71 -12.11 19.44
C SER A 63 -4.51 -13.18 18.70
N GLU A 64 -3.81 -14.09 18.02
CA GLU A 64 -4.36 -15.19 17.20
C GLU A 64 -4.61 -14.86 15.72
N ALA A 65 -3.64 -14.21 15.07
CA ALA A 65 -3.31 -14.61 13.71
C ALA A 65 -2.51 -15.92 13.80
N ILE A 66 -3.20 -17.06 13.90
CA ILE A 66 -2.59 -18.35 13.64
C ILE A 66 -2.40 -18.37 12.13
N GLY A 67 -1.14 -18.26 11.69
CA GLY A 67 -0.81 -18.17 10.28
C GLY A 67 -1.33 -19.37 9.51
N GLU A 68 -1.93 -19.08 8.36
CA GLU A 68 -1.53 -19.56 7.03
C GLU A 68 -1.94 -18.52 5.99
#